data_AF-A0A2U9IFC3-F1
#
_entry.id   AF-A0A2U9IFC3-F1
#
_cell.length_a   1.000
_cell.length_b   1.000
_cell.length_c   1.000
_cell.angle_alpha   90.00
_cell.angle_beta   90.00
_cell.angle_gamma   90.00
#
_symmetry.space_group_name_H-M   'P 1'
#
loop_
_entity.id
_entity.type
_entity.pdbx_description
1 polymer ?
#
loop_
_entity_poly.entity_id
_entity_poly.type
_entity_poly.pdbx_seq_one_letter_code
_entity_poly.pdbx_strand_id
1 'polypeptide(L)'
;MLEKIIDGLKYSIKYDKSILRRYLILGAFDGILLATGVLISAAASKLSIQDTNLAVLSGIIAIAISSMWNSLVVEAKERKLEYEQLERQMMKRLKGTIYDYGMKSTIILSVISHGFSPFLGVFAVIVYDYTRDIFYGILISLIILFILGLSYEGDLKEKLQSGAIIIIAGIITVLITMLINH
;
A
#
# COMPACT_ATOMS: atom_id res chain seq x y z
N MET A 1 29.01 3.99 -13.54
CA MET A 1 27.83 4.65 -12.96
C MET A 1 26.68 3.67 -12.76
N LEU A 2 26.38 2.82 -13.76
CA LEU A 2 25.35 1.77 -13.67
C LEU A 2 25.57 0.77 -12.52
N GLU A 3 26.79 0.27 -12.33
CA GLU A 3 27.11 -0.71 -11.27
C GLU A 3 26.78 -0.18 -9.86
N LYS A 4 27.11 1.08 -9.57
CA LYS A 4 26.81 1.71 -8.27
C LYS A 4 25.31 1.85 -8.01
N ILE A 5 24.52 2.07 -9.06
CA ILE A 5 23.05 2.11 -8.97
C ILE A 5 22.50 0.71 -8.69
N ILE A 6 23.02 -0.30 -9.39
CA ILE A 6 22.64 -1.71 -9.17
C ILE A 6 23.00 -2.15 -7.75
N ASP A 7 24.16 -1.76 -7.25
CA ASP A 7 24.59 -2.06 -5.88
C ASP A 7 23.75 -1.32 -4.84
N GLY A 8 23.36 -0.07 -5.11
CA GLY A 8 22.40 0.67 -4.30
C GLY A 8 21.02 -0.01 -4.25
N LEU A 9 20.55 -0.54 -5.38
CA LEU A 9 19.28 -1.26 -5.46
C LEU A 9 19.34 -2.59 -4.69
N LYS A 10 20.42 -3.35 -4.84
CA LYS A 10 20.68 -4.57 -4.03
C LYS A 10 20.74 -4.25 -2.54
N TYR A 11 21.38 -3.14 -2.17
CA TYR A 11 21.43 -2.66 -0.80
C TYR A 11 20.03 -2.39 -0.26
N SER A 12 19.23 -1.57 -0.96
CA SER A 12 17.86 -1.24 -0.55
C SER A 12 16.99 -2.49 -0.37
N ILE A 13 17.01 -3.41 -1.34
CA ILE A 13 16.25 -4.66 -1.26
C ILE A 13 16.72 -5.54 -0.09
N LYS A 14 17.99 -5.47 0.30
CA LYS A 14 18.52 -6.29 1.39
C LYS A 14 18.26 -5.69 2.77
N TYR A 15 18.45 -4.38 2.91
CA TYR A 15 18.50 -3.69 4.20
C TYR A 15 17.25 -2.87 4.52
N ASP A 16 16.51 -2.39 3.52
CA ASP A 16 15.30 -1.55 3.70
C ASP A 16 13.98 -2.31 3.46
N LYS A 17 14.00 -3.65 3.56
CA LYS A 17 12.81 -4.50 3.37
C LYS A 17 11.62 -4.08 4.23
N SER A 18 11.89 -3.67 5.46
CA SER A 18 10.85 -3.26 6.40
C SER A 18 10.04 -2.06 5.88
N ILE A 19 10.73 -1.08 5.31
CA ILE A 19 10.11 0.14 4.75
C ILE A 19 9.33 -0.18 3.48
N LEU A 20 9.92 -0.97 2.57
CA LEU A 20 9.22 -1.39 1.35
C LEU A 20 7.94 -2.17 1.68
N ARG A 21 8.03 -3.12 2.62
CA ARG A 21 6.89 -3.91 3.05
C ARG A 21 5.82 -3.06 3.72
N ARG A 22 6.21 -2.10 4.55
CA ARG A 22 5.28 -1.14 5.17
C ARG A 22 4.48 -0.37 4.12
N TYR A 23 5.15 0.19 3.11
CA TYR A 23 4.49 0.93 2.03
C TYR A 23 3.64 0.05 1.11
N LEU A 24 4.05 -1.20 0.86
CA LEU A 24 3.21 -2.17 0.14
C LEU A 24 1.91 -2.45 0.90
N ILE A 25 1.98 -2.67 2.21
CA ILE A 25 0.80 -3.00 3.00
C ILE A 25 -0.13 -1.79 3.13
N LEU A 26 0.43 -0.59 3.38
CA LEU A 26 -0.34 0.66 3.46
C LEU A 26 -1.13 0.95 2.19
N GLY A 27 -0.48 0.92 1.02
CA GLY A 27 -1.19 1.24 -0.22
C GLY A 27 -2.19 0.16 -0.61
N ALA A 28 -1.88 -1.12 -0.38
CA ALA A 28 -2.81 -2.21 -0.61
C ALA A 28 -4.07 -2.07 0.24
N PHE A 29 -3.90 -1.73 1.51
CA PHE A 29 -4.99 -1.47 2.45
C PHE A 29 -5.90 -0.35 1.92
N ASP A 30 -5.34 0.78 1.51
CA ASP A 30 -6.10 1.92 0.98
C ASP A 30 -6.95 1.53 -0.25
N GLY A 31 -6.33 0.80 -1.19
CA GLY A 31 -7.01 0.35 -2.40
C GLY A 31 -8.15 -0.63 -2.14
N ILE A 32 -7.96 -1.56 -1.20
CA ILE A 32 -8.99 -2.55 -0.84
C ILE A 32 -10.16 -1.88 -0.13
N LEU A 33 -9.90 -0.95 0.80
CA LEU A 33 -10.96 -0.22 1.47
C LEU A 33 -11.77 0.63 0.49
N LEU A 34 -11.11 1.34 -0.43
CA LEU A 34 -11.80 2.10 -1.47
C LEU A 34 -12.68 1.20 -2.34
N ALA A 35 -12.10 0.10 -2.86
CA ALA A 35 -12.84 -0.81 -3.73
C ALA A 35 -14.06 -1.40 -3.02
N THR A 36 -13.89 -1.83 -1.77
CA THR A 36 -14.98 -2.40 -0.96
C THR A 36 -16.07 -1.38 -0.67
N GLY A 37 -15.70 -0.15 -0.29
CA GLY A 37 -16.66 0.93 -0.05
C GLY A 37 -17.48 1.28 -1.29
N VAL A 38 -16.81 1.44 -2.44
CA VAL A 38 -17.48 1.72 -3.71
C VAL A 38 -18.40 0.58 -4.12
N LEU A 39 -17.99 -0.68 -3.96
CA LEU A 39 -18.85 -1.85 -4.25
C LEU A 39 -20.14 -1.85 -3.42
N ILE A 40 -20.04 -1.53 -2.12
CA ILE A 40 -21.20 -1.45 -1.22
C ILE A 40 -22.16 -0.35 -1.67
N SER A 41 -21.65 0.85 -1.93
CA SER A 41 -22.49 1.96 -2.40
C SER A 41 -23.09 1.69 -3.78
N ALA A 42 -22.34 1.07 -4.69
CA ALA A 42 -22.83 0.71 -6.01
C ALA A 42 -23.96 -0.32 -5.95
N ALA A 43 -23.83 -1.35 -5.11
CA ALA A 43 -24.88 -2.34 -4.91
C ALA A 43 -26.14 -1.73 -4.28
N ALA A 44 -25.99 -0.86 -3.28
CA ALA A 44 -27.12 -0.19 -2.64
C ALA A 44 -27.87 0.75 -3.61
N SER A 45 -27.13 1.47 -4.45
CA SER A 45 -27.67 2.38 -5.46
C SER A 45 -28.07 1.70 -6.78
N LYS A 46 -27.90 0.37 -6.89
CA LYS A 46 -28.14 -0.43 -8.10
C LYS A 46 -27.43 0.13 -9.34
N LEU A 47 -26.20 0.60 -9.17
CA LEU A 47 -25.36 1.06 -10.28
C LEU A 47 -25.06 -0.08 -11.24
N SER A 48 -24.82 0.25 -12.50
CA SER A 48 -24.35 -0.74 -13.47
C SER A 48 -22.94 -1.23 -13.10
N ILE A 49 -22.61 -2.44 -13.52
CA ILE A 49 -21.25 -2.99 -13.33
C ILE A 49 -20.21 -2.13 -14.03
N GLN A 50 -20.53 -1.59 -15.20
CA GLN A 50 -19.63 -0.71 -15.94
C GLN A 50 -19.31 0.56 -15.15
N ASP A 51 -20.33 1.21 -14.58
CA ASP A 51 -20.14 2.41 -13.76
C ASP A 51 -19.38 2.10 -12.47
N THR A 52 -19.66 0.95 -11.86
CA THR A 52 -18.96 0.46 -10.67
C THR A 52 -17.47 0.24 -10.95
N ASN A 53 -17.15 -0.43 -12.06
CA ASN A 53 -15.77 -0.69 -12.47
C ASN A 53 -15.03 0.63 -12.75
N LEU A 54 -15.67 1.56 -13.44
CA LEU A 54 -15.10 2.90 -13.70
C LEU A 54 -14.85 3.68 -12.41
N ALA A 55 -15.79 3.63 -11.45
CA ALA A 55 -15.66 4.30 -10.16
C ALA A 55 -14.50 3.70 -9.34
N VAL A 56 -14.39 2.38 -9.27
CA VAL A 56 -13.29 1.73 -8.54
C VAL A 56 -11.94 1.99 -9.21
N LEU A 57 -11.84 1.82 -10.53
CA LEU A 57 -10.57 2.03 -11.24
C LEU A 57 -10.10 3.48 -11.16
N SER A 58 -11.01 4.45 -11.35
CA SER A 58 -10.67 5.88 -11.20
C SER A 58 -10.25 6.22 -9.77
N GLY A 59 -10.96 5.69 -8.76
CA GLY A 59 -10.62 5.84 -7.35
C GLY A 59 -9.26 5.21 -6.99
N ILE A 60 -8.97 4.00 -7.46
CA ILE A 60 -7.68 3.33 -7.24
C ILE A 60 -6.54 4.11 -7.90
N ILE A 61 -6.73 4.62 -9.13
CA ILE A 61 -5.71 5.45 -9.79
C ILE A 61 -5.47 6.73 -9.00
N ALA A 62 -6.53 7.38 -8.50
CA ALA A 62 -6.39 8.57 -7.68
C ALA A 62 -5.62 8.28 -6.37
N ILE A 63 -5.95 7.18 -5.68
CA ILE A 63 -5.20 6.73 -4.49
C ILE A 63 -3.77 6.38 -4.85
N ALA A 64 -3.52 5.63 -5.92
CA ALA A 64 -2.19 5.25 -6.36
C ALA A 64 -1.28 6.47 -6.57
N ILE A 65 -1.76 7.47 -7.32
CA ILE A 65 -1.00 8.71 -7.57
C ILE A 65 -0.79 9.49 -6.26
N SER A 66 -1.82 9.59 -5.42
CA SER A 66 -1.74 10.25 -4.11
C SER A 66 -0.69 9.58 -3.20
N SER A 67 -0.72 8.25 -3.10
CA SER A 67 0.19 7.44 -2.28
C SER A 67 1.63 7.48 -2.80
N MET A 68 1.83 7.49 -4.12
CA MET A 68 3.15 7.72 -4.74
C MET A 68 3.72 9.07 -4.34
N TRP A 69 2.94 10.14 -4.49
CA TRP A 69 3.43 11.49 -4.22
C TRP A 69 3.66 11.72 -2.72
N ASN A 70 2.76 11.22 -1.88
CA ASN A 70 2.88 11.30 -0.43
C ASN A 70 4.14 10.56 0.06
N SER A 71 4.36 9.31 -0.39
CA SER A 71 5.57 8.56 -0.03
C SER A 71 6.85 9.21 -0.57
N LEU A 72 6.82 9.77 -1.79
CA LEU A 72 7.97 10.47 -2.36
C LEU A 72 8.41 11.64 -1.49
N VAL A 73 7.46 12.51 -1.11
CA VAL A 73 7.76 13.71 -0.31
C VAL A 73 8.25 13.34 1.09
N VAL A 74 7.58 12.38 1.74
CA VAL A 74 7.93 11.95 3.10
C VAL A 74 9.28 11.23 3.10
N GLU A 75 9.43 10.18 2.30
CA GLU A 75 10.64 9.35 2.29
C GLU A 75 11.86 10.16 1.83
N ALA A 76 11.73 11.02 0.81
CA ALA A 76 12.85 11.86 0.37
C ALA A 76 13.32 12.83 1.46
N LYS A 77 12.39 13.37 2.25
CA LYS A 77 12.72 14.27 3.36
C LYS A 77 13.36 13.52 4.52
N GLU A 78 12.76 12.41 4.96
CA GLU A 78 13.29 11.58 6.06
C GLU A 78 14.69 11.07 5.73
N ARG A 79 14.86 10.52 4.53
CA ARG A 79 16.15 9.99 4.10
C ARG A 79 17.23 11.06 3.95
N LYS A 80 16.87 12.27 3.51
CA LYS A 80 17.81 13.39 3.48
C LYS A 80 18.26 13.78 4.88
N LEU A 81 17.34 13.83 5.84
CA LEU A 81 17.67 14.14 7.23
C LEU A 81 18.57 13.06 7.85
N GLU A 82 18.24 11.79 7.64
CA GLU A 82 19.06 10.64 8.08
C GLU A 82 20.47 10.72 7.48
N TYR A 83 20.56 10.98 6.18
CA TYR A 83 21.83 11.11 5.46
C TYR A 83 22.70 12.25 6.01
N GLU A 84 22.13 13.43 6.23
CA GLU A 84 22.85 14.58 6.79
C GLU A 84 23.27 14.36 8.24
N GLN A 85 22.44 13.69 9.04
CA GLN A 85 22.79 13.30 10.41
C GLN A 85 23.96 12.33 10.44
N LEU A 86 23.96 11.33 9.55
CA LEU A 86 25.04 10.35 9.45
C LEU A 86 26.35 10.99 8.98
N GLU A 87 26.31 11.88 7.99
CA GLU A 87 27.51 12.63 7.56
C GLU A 87 28.11 13.45 8.70
N ARG A 88 27.26 14.11 9.51
CA ARG A 88 27.70 14.88 10.68
C ARG A 88 28.35 13.98 11.75
N GLN A 89 27.73 12.86 12.07
CA GLN A 89 28.24 11.91 13.07
C GLN A 89 29.56 11.26 12.64
N MET A 90 29.71 10.97 11.35
CA MET A 90 30.93 10.38 10.81
C MET A 90 32.03 11.41 10.51
N MET A 91 31.73 12.72 10.60
CA MET A 91 32.58 13.83 10.14
C MET A 91 33.13 13.59 8.71
N LYS A 92 32.34 12.91 7.86
CA LYS A 92 32.76 12.47 6.53
C LYS A 92 31.60 12.59 5.56
N ARG A 93 31.89 13.09 4.35
CA ARG A 93 30.93 13.09 3.24
C ARG A 93 30.69 11.67 2.76
N LEU A 94 29.42 11.30 2.63
CA LEU A 94 28.94 10.00 2.14
C LEU A 94 28.59 10.02 0.66
N LYS A 95 28.78 11.17 -0.02
CA LYS A 95 28.37 11.34 -1.41
C LYS A 95 29.13 10.36 -2.31
N GLY A 96 28.41 9.62 -3.14
CA GLY A 96 28.99 8.61 -4.02
C GLY A 96 29.38 7.29 -3.35
N THR A 97 29.05 7.10 -2.08
CA THR A 97 29.13 5.80 -1.38
C THR A 97 27.93 4.91 -1.71
N ILE A 98 28.01 3.61 -1.40
CA ILE A 98 26.89 2.68 -1.55
C ILE A 98 25.64 3.15 -0.78
N TYR A 99 25.83 3.82 0.37
CA TYR A 99 24.72 4.36 1.15
C TYR A 99 23.97 5.49 0.42
N ASP A 100 24.68 6.41 -0.25
CA ASP A 100 24.06 7.48 -1.08
C ASP A 100 23.17 6.88 -2.21
N TYR A 101 23.67 5.86 -2.90
CA TYR A 101 22.87 5.17 -3.94
C TYR A 101 21.75 4.30 -3.36
N GLY A 102 21.99 3.66 -2.21
CA GLY A 102 21.02 2.86 -1.49
C GLY A 102 19.81 3.69 -1.07
N MET A 103 20.06 4.83 -0.43
CA MET A 103 19.03 5.81 -0.04
C MET A 103 18.14 6.23 -1.21
N LYS A 104 18.74 6.65 -2.33
CA LYS A 104 17.99 7.04 -3.53
C LYS A 104 17.17 5.89 -4.11
N SER A 105 17.72 4.69 -4.07
CA SER A 105 17.01 3.48 -4.52
C SER A 105 15.83 3.17 -3.61
N THR A 106 15.98 3.32 -2.29
CA THR A 106 14.89 3.11 -1.33
C THR A 106 13.75 4.10 -1.56
N ILE A 107 14.03 5.38 -1.81
CA ILE A 107 12.99 6.36 -2.15
C ILE A 107 12.20 5.89 -3.38
N ILE A 108 12.88 5.51 -4.47
CA ILE A 108 12.21 5.08 -5.71
C ILE A 108 11.39 3.80 -5.46
N LEU A 109 11.97 2.81 -4.78
CA LEU A 109 11.30 1.54 -4.52
C LEU A 109 10.10 1.72 -3.58
N SER A 110 10.19 2.59 -2.57
CA SER A 110 9.07 2.93 -1.69
C SER A 110 7.93 3.58 -2.47
N VAL A 111 8.24 4.52 -3.38
CA VAL A 111 7.24 5.18 -4.23
C VAL A 111 6.53 4.18 -5.14
N ILE A 112 7.28 3.31 -5.81
CA ILE A 112 6.71 2.27 -6.69
C ILE A 112 5.85 1.31 -5.88
N SER A 113 6.36 0.85 -4.73
CA SER A 113 5.67 -0.07 -3.83
C SER A 113 4.35 0.51 -3.32
N HIS A 114 4.37 1.76 -2.84
CA HIS A 114 3.19 2.42 -2.32
C HIS A 114 2.17 2.75 -3.41
N GLY A 115 2.63 3.08 -4.61
CA GLY A 115 1.77 3.42 -5.75
C GLY A 115 1.11 2.24 -6.43
N PHE A 116 1.78 1.09 -6.49
CA PHE A 116 1.26 -0.07 -7.19
C PHE A 116 0.39 -0.96 -6.30
N SER A 117 0.62 -0.93 -4.99
CA SER A 117 -0.12 -1.76 -4.05
C SER A 117 -1.64 -1.54 -3.99
N PRO A 118 -2.21 -0.32 -4.17
CA PRO A 118 -3.66 -0.10 -4.16
C PRO A 118 -4.42 -0.88 -5.24
N PHE A 119 -3.75 -1.30 -6.31
CA PHE A 119 -4.36 -2.14 -7.34
C PHE A 119 -4.79 -3.52 -6.83
N LEU A 120 -4.35 -3.95 -5.63
CA LEU A 120 -4.91 -5.14 -4.98
C LEU A 120 -6.41 -5.00 -4.69
N GLY A 121 -6.94 -3.78 -4.58
CA GLY A 121 -8.39 -3.56 -4.46
C GLY A 121 -9.19 -4.03 -5.68
N VAL A 122 -8.58 -4.14 -6.86
CA VAL A 122 -9.24 -4.60 -8.09
C VAL A 122 -9.75 -6.05 -7.95
N PHE A 123 -9.11 -6.88 -7.10
CA PHE A 123 -9.57 -8.25 -6.86
C PHE A 123 -11.00 -8.31 -6.31
N ALA A 124 -11.40 -7.34 -5.49
CA ALA A 124 -12.77 -7.25 -4.98
C ALA A 124 -13.78 -7.09 -6.12
N VAL A 125 -13.44 -6.25 -7.10
CA VAL A 125 -14.27 -5.98 -8.28
C VAL A 125 -14.32 -7.18 -9.21
N ILE A 126 -13.18 -7.82 -9.47
CA ILE A 126 -13.13 -9.02 -10.33
C ILE A 126 -14.02 -10.12 -9.77
N VAL A 127 -13.96 -10.37 -8.45
CA VAL A 127 -14.82 -11.36 -7.81
C VAL A 127 -16.28 -10.96 -7.91
N TYR A 128 -16.62 -9.70 -7.64
CA TYR A 128 -17.99 -9.20 -7.79
C TYR A 128 -18.53 -9.32 -9.21
N ASP A 129 -17.73 -8.98 -10.24
CA ASP A 129 -18.14 -9.06 -11.64
C ASP A 129 -18.40 -10.52 -12.07
N TYR A 130 -17.62 -11.46 -11.53
CA TYR A 130 -17.80 -12.89 -11.78
C TYR A 130 -19.00 -13.49 -11.05
N THR A 131 -19.15 -13.21 -9.75
CA THR A 131 -20.22 -13.83 -8.92
C THR A 131 -21.55 -13.10 -9.01
N ARG A 132 -21.55 -11.82 -9.40
CA ARG A 132 -22.70 -10.89 -9.30
C ARG A 132 -23.23 -10.71 -7.88
N ASP A 133 -22.45 -11.10 -6.88
CA ASP A 133 -22.84 -11.07 -5.48
C ASP A 133 -21.75 -10.36 -4.66
N ILE A 134 -22.17 -9.26 -4.02
CA ILE A 134 -21.32 -8.39 -3.23
C ILE A 134 -20.72 -9.10 -2.02
N PHE A 135 -21.40 -10.10 -1.46
CA PHE A 135 -20.89 -10.86 -0.32
C PHE A 135 -19.51 -11.44 -0.62
N TYR A 136 -19.33 -12.02 -1.81
CA TYR A 136 -18.04 -12.57 -2.23
C TYR A 136 -16.99 -11.48 -2.47
N GLY A 137 -17.38 -10.31 -2.98
CA GLY A 137 -16.50 -9.15 -3.13
C GLY A 137 -15.97 -8.64 -1.79
N ILE A 138 -16.84 -8.55 -0.77
CA ILE A 138 -16.45 -8.16 0.59
C ILE A 138 -15.58 -9.26 1.23
N LEU A 139 -15.98 -10.52 1.07
CA LEU A 139 -15.25 -11.65 1.65
C LEU A 139 -13.82 -11.73 1.12
N ILE A 140 -13.60 -11.58 -0.18
CA ILE A 140 -12.25 -11.60 -0.75
C ILE A 140 -11.43 -10.40 -0.25
N SER A 141 -12.03 -9.21 -0.13
CA SER A 141 -11.36 -8.04 0.44
C SER A 141 -10.88 -8.31 1.87
N LEU A 142 -11.74 -8.86 2.73
CA LEU A 142 -11.39 -9.17 4.12
C LEU A 142 -10.29 -10.24 4.21
N ILE A 143 -10.32 -11.25 3.33
CA ILE A 143 -9.27 -12.27 3.25
C ILE A 143 -7.93 -11.64 2.84
N ILE A 144 -7.92 -10.79 1.80
CA ILE A 144 -6.70 -10.11 1.36
C ILE A 144 -6.17 -9.20 2.48
N LEU A 145 -7.03 -8.42 3.13
CA LEU A 145 -6.68 -7.59 4.28
C LEU A 145 -6.05 -8.39 5.42
N PHE A 146 -6.59 -9.58 5.72
CA PHE A 146 -6.00 -10.46 6.72
C PHE A 146 -4.59 -10.91 6.34
N ILE A 147 -4.41 -11.37 5.09
CA ILE A 147 -3.12 -11.82 4.56
C ILE A 147 -2.10 -10.68 4.58
N LEU A 148 -2.52 -9.46 4.25
CA LEU A 148 -1.69 -8.26 4.34
C LEU A 148 -1.27 -7.98 5.79
N GLY A 149 -2.19 -8.11 6.75
CA GLY A 149 -1.85 -7.94 8.16
C GLY A 149 -0.90 -9.02 8.70
N LEU A 150 -0.99 -10.26 8.21
CA LEU A 150 0.00 -11.32 8.51
C LEU A 150 1.38 -11.03 7.92
N SER A 151 1.46 -10.14 6.92
CA SER A 151 2.70 -9.77 6.25
C SER A 151 3.52 -8.74 7.05
N TYR A 152 3.03 -8.24 8.19
CA TYR A 152 3.85 -7.40 9.07
C TYR A 152 5.05 -8.17 9.67
N GLU A 153 6.06 -7.42 10.10
CA GLU A 153 7.20 -7.97 10.85
C GLU A 153 6.75 -8.37 12.25
N GLY A 154 7.32 -9.46 12.79
CA GLY A 154 7.01 -9.93 14.14
C GLY A 154 6.84 -11.44 14.26
N ASP A 155 6.66 -11.89 15.51
CA ASP A 155 6.34 -13.28 15.83
C ASP A 155 4.91 -13.63 15.40
N LEU A 156 4.57 -14.93 15.37
CA LEU A 156 3.26 -15.41 14.90
C LEU A 156 2.09 -14.70 15.61
N LYS A 157 2.24 -14.42 16.91
CA LYS A 157 1.21 -13.73 17.71
C LYS A 157 1.04 -12.27 17.26
N GLU A 158 2.12 -11.56 16.98
CA GLU A 158 2.10 -10.16 16.54
C GLU A 158 1.54 -10.03 15.13
N LYS A 159 1.87 -10.98 14.25
CA LYS A 159 1.28 -11.08 12.90
C LYS A 159 -0.22 -11.30 12.95
N LEU A 160 -0.68 -12.24 13.78
CA LEU A 160 -2.11 -12.49 13.97
C LEU A 160 -2.84 -11.27 14.54
N GLN A 161 -2.22 -10.57 15.50
CA GLN A 161 -2.76 -9.32 16.03
C GLN A 161 -2.89 -8.24 14.94
N SER A 162 -1.84 -8.07 14.12
CA SER A 162 -1.84 -7.12 13.00
C SER A 162 -2.92 -7.46 11.98
N GLY A 163 -3.05 -8.74 11.62
CA GLY A 163 -4.15 -9.28 10.81
C GLY A 163 -5.53 -8.95 11.37
N ALA A 164 -5.74 -9.18 12.66
CA ALA A 164 -7.01 -8.88 13.32
C ALA A 164 -7.35 -7.38 13.31
N ILE A 165 -6.38 -6.52 13.62
CA ILE A 165 -6.56 -5.05 13.61
C ILE A 165 -6.97 -4.57 12.21
N ILE A 166 -6.31 -5.08 11.17
CA ILE A 166 -6.59 -4.68 9.79
C ILE A 166 -7.94 -5.19 9.30
N ILE A 167 -8.33 -6.43 9.66
CA ILE A 167 -9.71 -6.90 9.42
C ILE A 167 -10.72 -5.98 10.11
N ILE A 168 -10.49 -5.61 11.37
CA ILE A 168 -11.41 -4.75 12.14
C ILE A 168 -11.62 -3.43 11.40
N ALA A 169 -10.55 -2.81 10.89
CA ALA A 169 -10.68 -1.61 10.07
C ALA A 169 -11.54 -1.85 8.82
N GLY A 170 -11.34 -2.96 8.11
CA GLY A 170 -12.19 -3.36 6.98
C GLY A 170 -13.66 -3.54 7.35
N ILE A 171 -13.95 -4.21 8.47
CA ILE A 171 -15.31 -4.38 8.99
C ILE A 171 -15.93 -3.02 9.34
N ILE A 172 -15.17 -2.14 10.00
CA ILE A 172 -15.64 -0.78 10.32
C ILE A 172 -15.98 -0.02 9.04
N THR A 173 -15.14 -0.09 8.00
CA THR A 173 -15.43 0.53 6.70
C THR A 173 -16.72 -0.02 6.11
N VAL A 174 -16.90 -1.34 6.08
CA VAL A 174 -18.13 -1.98 5.58
C VAL A 174 -19.35 -1.45 6.34
N LEU A 175 -19.31 -1.46 7.68
CA LEU A 175 -20.42 -1.01 8.53
C LEU A 175 -20.76 0.47 8.31
N ILE A 176 -19.76 1.34 8.29
CA ILE A 176 -19.94 2.78 8.08
C ILE A 176 -20.52 3.05 6.69
N THR A 177 -19.99 2.39 5.65
CA THR A 177 -20.50 2.58 4.28
C THR A 177 -21.92 2.04 4.14
N MET A 178 -22.26 0.91 4.76
CA MET A 178 -23.64 0.42 4.78
C MET A 178 -24.59 1.38 5.48
N LEU A 179 -24.17 2.01 6.58
CA LEU A 179 -24.97 3.01 7.31
C LEU A 179 -25.26 4.25 6.46
N ILE A 180 -24.31 4.70 5.64
CA ILE A 180 -24.49 5.87 4.77
C ILE A 180 -25.51 5.60 3.65
N ASN A 181 -25.60 4.35 3.19
CA ASN A 181 -26.48 3.98 2.08
C ASN A 181 -27.90 3.60 2.53
N HIS A 182 -28.21 3.71 3.83
CA HIS A 182 -29.52 3.41 4.40
C HIS A 182 -30.30 4.69 4.72
#